data_AF-A0A843HVK9-F1
#
_entry.id   AF-A0A843HVK9-F1
#
_cell.length_a   1.000
_cell.length_b   1.000
_cell.length_c   1.000
_cell.angle_alpha   90.00
_cell.angle_beta   90.00
_cell.angle_gamma   90.00
#
_symmetry.space_group_name_H-M   'P 1'
#
loop_
_entity.id
_entity.type
_entity.pdbx_description
1 polymer ?
#
loop_
_entity_poly.entity_id
_entity_poly.type
_entity_poly.pdbx_seq_one_letter_code
_entity_poly.pdbx_strand_id
1 'polypeptide(L)'
;MKVAVPDIVIMRKDAYTFTVAVIPPLISNTDGEIGKFLRKLNETLSIERSCKDISEEYCYTMLFGGVNIFRNGVILKRFELNGYIEVLKEKIGEEFDIVSFYSTVNKKEEWCYSFNNGSLCYHLKKCNNCRWIDNIGLRTLIKS
;
A
#
# COMPACT_ATOMS: atom_id res chain seq x y z
N MET A 1 13.12 -11.93 -17.79
CA MET A 1 12.06 -11.06 -17.25
C MET A 1 12.35 -10.84 -15.78
N LYS A 2 12.49 -9.60 -15.29
CA LYS A 2 12.57 -9.32 -13.85
C LYS A 2 11.23 -8.76 -13.39
N VAL A 3 10.79 -9.13 -12.20
CA VAL A 3 9.54 -8.61 -11.61
C VAL A 3 9.90 -7.78 -10.39
N ALA A 4 9.28 -6.61 -10.26
CA ALA A 4 9.39 -5.76 -9.08
C ALA A 4 8.00 -5.51 -8.51
N VAL A 5 7.86 -5.60 -7.20
CA VAL A 5 6.61 -5.35 -6.47
C VAL A 5 6.83 -4.31 -5.38
N PRO A 6 5.81 -3.52 -5.03
CA PRO A 6 5.88 -2.58 -3.92
C PRO A 6 5.97 -3.32 -2.58
N ASP A 7 6.47 -2.62 -1.57
CA ASP A 7 6.19 -2.97 -0.18
C ASP A 7 4.81 -2.41 0.21
N ILE A 8 4.12 -3.08 1.12
CA ILE A 8 2.73 -2.77 1.46
C ILE A 8 2.64 -2.38 2.93
N VAL A 9 2.24 -1.14 3.18
CA VAL A 9 1.85 -0.68 4.51
C VAL A 9 0.38 -1.00 4.72
N ILE A 10 0.01 -1.52 5.89
CA ILE A 10 -1.36 -1.82 6.25
C ILE A 10 -1.71 -1.13 7.57
N MET A 11 -2.75 -0.31 7.56
CA MET A 11 -3.36 0.30 8.74
C MET A 11 -4.80 -0.19 8.87
N ARG A 12 -5.30 -0.35 10.10
CA ARG A 12 -6.65 -0.87 10.36
C ARG A 12 -7.43 0.02 11.31
N LYS A 13 -8.70 0.27 11.02
CA LYS A 13 -9.63 0.97 11.91
C LYS A 13 -11.02 0.35 11.73
N ASP A 14 -11.53 -0.27 12.79
CA ASP A 14 -12.83 -0.95 12.80
C ASP A 14 -12.98 -1.92 11.61
N ALA A 15 -13.96 -1.71 10.74
CA ALA A 15 -14.21 -2.50 9.53
C ALA A 15 -13.34 -2.10 8.32
N TYR A 16 -12.50 -1.07 8.46
CA TYR A 16 -11.70 -0.51 7.38
C TYR A 16 -10.25 -0.99 7.42
N THR A 17 -9.76 -1.37 6.25
CA THR A 17 -8.35 -1.65 6.00
C THR A 17 -7.80 -0.61 5.03
N PHE A 18 -6.75 0.08 5.45
CA PHE A 18 -6.00 1.04 4.65
C PHE A 18 -4.71 0.40 4.22
N THR A 19 -4.46 0.35 2.92
CA THR A 19 -3.20 -0.14 2.40
C THR A 19 -2.51 0.93 1.57
N VAL A 20 -1.19 0.99 1.66
CA VAL A 20 -0.39 1.90 0.84
C VAL A 20 0.73 1.11 0.21
N ALA A 21 0.76 1.08 -1.12
CA ALA A 21 1.92 0.62 -1.84
C ALA A 21 3.02 1.68 -1.77
N VAL A 22 4.22 1.27 -1.37
CA VAL A 22 5.40 2.12 -1.33
C VAL A 22 6.54 1.51 -2.11
N ILE A 23 7.37 2.37 -2.70
CA ILE A 23 8.58 1.92 -3.39
C ILE A 23 9.44 1.20 -2.36
N PRO A 24 9.79 -0.08 -2.59
CA PRO A 24 10.57 -0.84 -1.63
C PRO A 24 11.97 -0.22 -1.55
N PRO A 25 12.67 -0.35 -0.41
CA PRO A 25 14.11 -0.15 -0.42
C PRO A 25 14.75 -1.01 -1.52
N LEU A 26 15.88 -0.57 -2.09
CA LEU A 26 16.57 -1.24 -3.22
C LEU A 26 16.90 -2.73 -2.98
N ILE A 27 16.75 -3.22 -1.75
CA ILE A 27 16.82 -4.62 -1.37
C ILE A 27 15.39 -5.15 -1.28
N SER A 28 14.91 -5.76 -2.37
CA SER A 28 13.64 -6.49 -2.37
C SER A 28 13.81 -7.74 -1.49
N ASN A 29 13.23 -7.73 -0.28
CA ASN A 29 13.14 -8.94 0.52
C ASN A 29 12.25 -9.93 -0.21
N THR A 30 12.82 -11.05 -0.64
CA THR A 30 12.10 -12.17 -1.27
C THR A 30 11.43 -13.10 -0.26
N ASP A 31 11.31 -12.65 0.99
CA ASP A 31 10.70 -13.39 2.09
C ASP A 31 9.25 -12.92 2.33
N GLY A 32 8.46 -13.72 3.04
CA GLY A 32 7.06 -13.38 3.36
C GLY A 32 6.06 -13.50 2.21
N GLU A 33 5.00 -12.70 2.23
CA GLU A 33 3.90 -12.76 1.26
C GLU A 33 4.35 -12.40 -0.17
N ILE A 34 5.23 -11.40 -0.30
CA ILE A 34 5.85 -11.01 -1.58
C ILE A 34 6.63 -12.17 -2.20
N GLY A 35 7.47 -12.84 -1.41
CA GLY A 35 8.24 -14.00 -1.88
C GLY A 35 7.36 -15.15 -2.37
N LYS A 36 6.30 -15.46 -1.61
CA LYS A 36 5.32 -16.48 -1.98
C LYS A 36 4.58 -16.11 -3.27
N PHE A 37 4.16 -14.86 -3.40
CA PHE A 37 3.51 -14.35 -4.60
C PHE A 37 4.41 -14.50 -5.83
N LEU A 38 5.64 -13.98 -5.76
CA LEU A 38 6.58 -13.99 -6.89
C LEU A 38 6.93 -15.41 -7.33
N ARG A 39 7.13 -16.34 -6.38
CA ARG A 39 7.38 -17.75 -6.68
C ARG A 39 6.20 -18.38 -7.41
N LYS A 40 4.97 -18.23 -6.88
CA LYS A 40 3.77 -18.74 -7.53
C LYS A 40 3.50 -18.11 -8.89
N LEU A 41 3.78 -16.81 -9.04
CA LEU A 41 3.61 -16.11 -10.31
C LEU A 41 4.57 -16.65 -11.35
N ASN A 42 5.81 -16.93 -10.97
CA ASN A 42 6.80 -17.54 -11.85
C ASN A 42 6.44 -18.99 -12.24
N GLU A 43 5.89 -19.77 -11.30
CA GLU A 43 5.48 -21.16 -11.53
C GLU A 43 4.21 -21.29 -12.38
N THR A 44 3.23 -20.40 -12.16
CA THR A 44 1.88 -20.55 -12.71
C THR A 44 1.55 -19.56 -13.83
N LEU A 45 2.30 -18.46 -13.92
CA LEU A 45 1.99 -17.30 -14.77
C LEU A 45 0.55 -16.76 -14.59
N SER A 46 -0.05 -17.03 -13.42
CA SER A 46 -1.45 -16.69 -13.11
C SER A 46 -1.51 -15.83 -11.85
N ILE A 47 -2.05 -14.62 -11.98
CA ILE A 47 -2.26 -13.70 -10.86
C ILE A 47 -3.20 -14.32 -9.83
N GLU A 48 -4.33 -14.88 -10.29
CA GLU A 48 -5.34 -15.51 -9.42
C GLU A 48 -4.73 -16.61 -8.54
N ARG A 49 -3.96 -17.52 -9.13
CA ARG A 49 -3.29 -18.59 -8.37
C ARG A 49 -2.22 -18.04 -7.42
N SER A 50 -1.57 -16.95 -7.81
CA SER A 50 -0.53 -16.31 -7.00
C SER A 50 -1.09 -15.60 -5.77
N CYS A 51 -2.31 -15.07 -5.86
CA CYS A 51 -2.99 -14.38 -4.76
C CYS A 51 -3.82 -15.29 -3.85
N LYS A 52 -4.02 -16.57 -4.19
CA LYS A 52 -4.89 -17.49 -3.45
C LYS A 52 -4.64 -17.57 -1.93
N ASP A 53 -3.39 -17.41 -1.49
CA ASP A 53 -3.00 -17.55 -0.07
C ASP A 53 -2.59 -16.20 0.55
N ILE A 54 -2.99 -15.09 -0.07
CA ILE A 54 -2.66 -13.72 0.34
C ILE A 54 -3.98 -12.98 0.53
N SER A 55 -4.05 -12.04 1.48
CA SER A 55 -5.28 -11.26 1.66
C SER A 55 -5.62 -10.48 0.38
N GLU A 56 -6.91 -10.33 0.10
CA GLU A 56 -7.36 -9.63 -1.11
C GLU A 56 -6.85 -8.18 -1.14
N GLU A 57 -6.83 -7.51 0.01
CA GLU A 57 -6.33 -6.14 0.14
C GLU A 57 -4.83 -6.06 -0.19
N TYR A 58 -4.04 -7.02 0.29
CA TYR A 58 -2.62 -7.08 0.02
C TYR A 58 -2.35 -7.37 -1.46
N CYS A 59 -3.01 -8.39 -2.02
CA CYS A 59 -2.88 -8.74 -3.43
C CYS A 59 -3.26 -7.56 -4.33
N TYR A 60 -4.42 -6.94 -4.11
CA TYR A 60 -4.89 -5.81 -4.90
C TYR A 60 -3.88 -4.65 -4.87
N THR A 61 -3.38 -4.29 -3.68
CA THR A 61 -2.44 -3.18 -3.51
C THR A 61 -1.09 -3.48 -4.15
N MET A 62 -0.63 -4.72 -4.07
CA MET A 62 0.60 -5.17 -4.72
C MET A 62 0.49 -5.08 -6.24
N LEU A 63 -0.66 -5.43 -6.81
CA LEU A 63 -0.90 -5.41 -8.25
C LEU A 63 -1.03 -3.98 -8.79
N PHE A 64 -1.83 -3.14 -8.13
CA PHE A 64 -2.25 -1.84 -8.69
C PHE A 64 -1.60 -0.63 -8.03
N GLY A 65 -0.87 -0.80 -6.93
CA GLY A 65 -0.27 0.30 -6.21
C GLY A 65 -1.29 1.25 -5.57
N GLY A 66 -0.82 2.44 -5.21
CA GLY A 66 -1.60 3.56 -4.68
C GLY A 66 -1.92 3.45 -3.19
N VAL A 67 -2.79 4.36 -2.74
CA VAL A 67 -3.43 4.30 -1.42
C VAL A 67 -4.82 3.72 -1.60
N ASN A 68 -5.09 2.58 -0.97
CA ASN A 68 -6.33 1.83 -1.15
C ASN A 68 -7.06 1.70 0.18
N ILE A 69 -8.39 1.72 0.09
CA ILE A 69 -9.27 1.61 1.24
C ILE A 69 -10.25 0.50 0.97
N PHE A 70 -10.30 -0.43 1.90
CA PHE A 70 -11.20 -1.56 1.89
C PHE A 70 -12.13 -1.48 3.08
N ARG A 71 -13.33 -2.03 2.92
CA ARG A 71 -14.25 -2.28 4.03
C ARG A 71 -14.67 -3.74 3.98
N ASN A 72 -14.38 -4.48 5.04
CA ASN A 72 -14.62 -5.93 5.11
C ASN A 72 -14.07 -6.69 3.88
N GLY A 73 -12.85 -6.37 3.45
CA GLY A 73 -12.19 -6.98 2.29
C GLY A 73 -12.55 -6.39 0.92
N VAL A 74 -13.64 -5.63 0.82
CA VAL A 74 -14.08 -5.05 -0.47
C VAL A 74 -13.44 -3.68 -0.71
N ILE A 75 -12.83 -3.49 -1.88
CA ILE A 75 -12.25 -2.20 -2.27
C ILE A 75 -13.35 -1.12 -2.35
N LEU A 76 -13.17 -0.03 -1.60
CA LEU A 76 -14.02 1.16 -1.67
C LEU A 76 -13.44 2.19 -2.64
N LYS A 77 -12.14 2.46 -2.51
CA LYS A 77 -11.47 3.49 -3.29
C LYS A 77 -9.96 3.25 -3.37
N ARG A 78 -9.42 3.50 -4.56
CA ARG A 78 -7.99 3.68 -4.82
C ARG A 78 -7.71 5.14 -5.11
N PHE A 79 -6.67 5.69 -4.48
CA PHE A 79 -6.14 7.02 -4.74
C PHE A 79 -4.74 6.93 -5.32
N GLU A 80 -4.51 7.69 -6.39
CA GLU A 80 -3.19 7.88 -6.97
C GLU A 80 -2.60 9.20 -6.43
N LEU A 81 -1.75 9.08 -5.41
CA LEU A 81 -1.16 10.24 -4.74
C LEU A 81 0.33 10.31 -5.04
N ASN A 82 0.81 11.50 -5.37
CA ASN A 82 2.24 11.76 -5.52
C ASN A 82 2.75 12.36 -4.20
N GLY A 83 3.59 11.62 -3.48
CA GLY A 83 4.14 12.07 -2.21
C GLY A 83 4.70 10.91 -1.39
N TYR A 84 4.91 11.18 -0.11
CA TYR A 84 5.54 10.27 0.82
C TYR A 84 4.58 9.91 1.95
N ILE A 85 4.72 8.70 2.49
CA ILE A 85 4.07 8.31 3.73
C ILE A 85 5.08 8.05 4.84
N GLU A 86 4.65 8.33 6.06
CA GLU A 86 5.34 8.04 7.29
C GLU A 86 4.43 7.19 8.18
N VAL A 87 4.98 6.09 8.71
CA VAL A 87 4.25 5.20 9.62
C VAL A 87 4.82 5.37 11.00
N LEU A 88 3.98 5.79 11.93
CA LEU A 88 4.35 6.05 13.32
C LEU A 88 3.69 5.02 14.22
N LYS A 89 4.45 4.50 15.19
CA LYS A 89 3.91 3.54 16.18
C LYS A 89 2.95 4.20 17.15
N GLU A 90 3.18 5.48 17.42
CA GLU A 90 2.35 6.30 18.29
C GLU A 90 1.08 6.74 17.54
N LYS A 91 -0.04 6.80 18.26
CA LYS A 91 -1.29 7.34 17.74
C LYS A 91 -1.28 8.85 17.85
N ILE A 92 -0.84 9.50 16.78
CA ILE A 92 -0.86 10.95 16.62
C ILE A 92 -1.79 11.37 15.46
N GLY A 93 -2.22 12.62 15.46
CA GLY A 93 -3.13 13.17 14.45
C GLY A 93 -4.61 12.89 14.74
N GLU A 94 -5.45 13.10 13.75
CA GLU A 94 -6.89 12.92 13.87
C GLU A 94 -7.26 11.44 13.92
N GLU A 95 -8.36 11.08 14.60
CA GLU A 95 -8.90 9.73 14.50
C GLU A 95 -9.41 9.49 13.08
N PHE A 96 -9.07 8.34 12.50
CA PHE A 96 -9.51 8.02 11.15
C PHE A 96 -11.05 8.04 11.02
N ASP A 97 -11.55 8.93 10.19
CA ASP A 97 -12.94 8.99 9.71
C ASP A 97 -12.95 9.03 8.17
N ILE A 98 -13.78 8.18 7.55
CA ILE A 98 -13.77 7.99 6.10
C ILE A 98 -14.20 9.24 5.33
N VAL A 99 -15.15 10.02 5.87
CA VAL A 99 -15.69 11.21 5.21
C VAL A 99 -14.65 12.32 5.22
N SER A 100 -14.07 12.56 6.40
CA SER A 100 -12.98 13.52 6.61
C SER A 100 -11.77 13.16 5.74
N PHE A 101 -11.38 11.89 5.74
CA PHE A 101 -10.27 11.39 4.93
C PHE A 101 -10.48 11.65 3.43
N TYR A 102 -11.66 11.32 2.89
CA TYR A 102 -11.96 11.57 1.47
C TYR A 102 -11.90 13.05 1.11
N SER A 103 -12.44 13.92 1.97
CA SER A 103 -12.35 15.36 1.77
C SER A 103 -10.89 15.82 1.71
N THR A 104 -10.07 15.43 2.69
CA THR A 104 -8.67 15.83 2.79
C THR A 104 -7.82 15.33 1.62
N VAL A 105 -7.97 14.05 1.26
CA VAL A 105 -7.20 13.46 0.15
C VAL A 105 -7.57 14.09 -1.19
N ASN A 106 -8.86 14.38 -1.44
CA ASN A 106 -9.28 15.01 -2.69
C ASN A 106 -8.75 16.44 -2.84
N LYS A 107 -8.51 17.15 -1.73
CA LYS A 107 -7.87 18.47 -1.73
C LYS A 107 -6.36 18.42 -1.95
N LYS A 108 -5.75 17.22 -1.94
CA LYS A 108 -4.30 16.99 -2.06
C LYS A 108 -3.49 17.70 -0.97
N GLU A 109 -4.07 17.81 0.23
CA GLU A 109 -3.43 18.39 1.41
C GLU A 109 -2.59 17.33 2.14
N GLU A 110 -1.61 17.77 2.93
CA GLU A 110 -0.90 16.90 3.87
C GLU A 110 -1.84 16.50 5.01
N TRP A 111 -1.68 15.28 5.53
CA TRP A 111 -2.58 14.76 6.56
C TRP A 111 -1.89 13.77 7.47
N CYS A 112 -2.42 13.59 8.68
CA CYS A 112 -2.04 12.48 9.54
C CYS A 112 -3.25 11.94 10.30
N TYR A 113 -3.49 10.63 10.13
CA TYR A 113 -4.59 9.92 10.76
C TYR A 113 -4.08 8.79 11.64
N SER A 114 -4.74 8.60 12.78
CA SER A 114 -4.51 7.52 13.72
C SER A 114 -5.45 6.34 13.47
N PHE A 115 -4.87 5.15 13.57
CA PHE A 115 -5.49 3.84 13.34
C PHE A 115 -5.26 2.95 14.58
N ASN A 116 -5.76 1.71 14.54
CA ASN A 116 -5.60 0.77 15.64
C ASN A 116 -4.13 0.39 15.88
N ASN A 117 -3.33 0.32 14.81
CA ASN A 117 -1.95 -0.15 14.81
C ASN A 117 -0.89 0.96 14.65
N GLY A 118 -1.26 2.22 14.90
CA GLY A 118 -0.35 3.38 14.82
C GLY A 118 -0.98 4.53 14.03
N SER A 119 -0.15 5.45 13.53
CA SER A 119 -0.57 6.54 12.66
C SER A 119 0.10 6.47 11.29
N LEU A 120 -0.60 7.02 10.31
CA LEU A 120 -0.13 7.19 8.94
C LEU A 120 -0.22 8.66 8.58
N CYS A 121 0.92 9.25 8.27
CA CYS A 121 0.99 10.63 7.79
C CYS A 121 1.38 10.65 6.30
N TYR A 122 0.79 11.55 5.54
CA TYR A 122 1.11 11.84 4.14
C TYR A 122 1.74 13.23 4.02
N HIS A 123 2.83 13.27 3.27
CA HIS A 123 3.64 14.46 3.06
C HIS A 123 3.85 14.69 1.56
N LEU A 124 3.70 15.92 1.11
CA LEU A 124 3.96 16.32 -0.27
C LEU A 124 5.46 16.34 -0.56
N LYS A 125 6.27 16.65 0.47
CA LYS A 125 7.73 16.71 0.39
C LYS A 125 8.37 15.54 1.11
N LYS A 126 9.61 15.22 0.72
CA LYS A 126 10.40 14.18 1.38
C LYS A 126 10.67 14.58 2.81
N CYS A 127 10.37 13.68 3.74
CA CYS A 127 10.71 13.79 5.16
C CYS A 127 11.62 12.65 5.60
N ASN A 128 12.13 12.74 6.84
CA ASN A 128 13.01 11.72 7.40
C ASN A 128 12.25 10.40 7.58
N ASN A 129 12.82 9.29 7.13
CA ASN A 129 12.22 7.93 7.18
C ASN A 129 10.91 7.73 6.41
N CYS A 130 10.55 8.67 5.54
CA CYS A 130 9.32 8.59 4.75
C CYS A 130 9.53 7.78 3.47
N ARG A 131 8.51 7.02 3.06
CA ARG A 131 8.55 6.15 1.88
C ARG A 131 7.68 6.73 0.77
N TRP A 132 8.19 6.74 -0.45
CA TRP A 132 7.45 7.26 -1.61
C TRP A 132 6.30 6.31 -1.98
N ILE A 133 5.12 6.87 -2.26
CA ILE A 133 3.94 6.12 -2.70
C ILE A 133 4.16 5.57 -4.11
N ASP A 134 3.91 4.28 -4.26
CA ASP A 134 3.99 3.59 -5.54
C ASP A 134 2.60 3.48 -6.16
N ASN A 135 2.26 4.34 -7.13
CA ASN A 135 0.98 4.30 -7.85
C ASN A 135 0.91 3.25 -8.97
N ILE A 136 1.97 2.47 -9.21
CA ILE A 136 2.02 1.51 -10.32
C ILE A 136 1.73 0.09 -9.82
N GLY A 137 2.33 -0.30 -8.69
CA GLY A 137 2.26 -1.66 -8.19
C GLY A 137 3.22 -2.60 -8.91
N LEU A 138 2.73 -3.76 -9.36
CA LEU A 138 3.51 -4.82 -9.98
C LEU A 138 4.12 -4.34 -11.30
N ARG A 139 5.44 -4.50 -11.44
CA ARG A 139 6.17 -4.14 -12.66
C ARG A 139 6.89 -5.33 -13.25
N THR A 140 6.81 -5.45 -14.56
CA THR A 140 7.60 -6.39 -15.34
C THR A 140 8.68 -5.64 -16.10
N LEU A 141 9.94 -5.93 -15.79
CA LEU A 141 11.11 -5.38 -16.45
C LEU A 141 11.57 -6.37 -17.54
N ILE A 142 11.39 -5.94 -18.79
CA ILE A 142 11.85 -6.65 -19.97
C ILE A 142 13.19 -6.03 -20.37
N LYS A 143 14.28 -6.81 -20.34
CA LYS A 143 15.55 -6.40 -20.95
C LYS A 143 15.48 -6.76 -22.43
N SER A 144 15.58 -5.76 -23.30
CA SER A 144 15.89 -5.91 -24.72
C SER A 144 17.33 -6.35 -24.93
#